data_AF-A0AB38H7Z0-F1
#
_entry.id   AF-A0AB38H7Z0-F1
#
_cell.length_a   1.000
_cell.length_b   1.000
_cell.length_c   1.000
_cell.angle_alpha   90.00
_cell.angle_beta   90.00
_cell.angle_gamma   90.00
#
_symmetry.space_group_name_H-M   'P 1'
#
loop_
_entity.id
_entity.type
_entity.pdbx_description
1 polymer ?
#
loop_
_entity_poly.entity_id
_entity_poly.type
_entity_poly.pdbx_seq_one_letter_code
_entity_poly.pdbx_strand_id
1 'polypeptide(L)'
;MGILNSMAQQANSQPQMQQPTSAQPQAEQGGNMAQMYQFLMQNAMQAISETAEQRIQEKGPVEGTADLIATAMIANLQAAQQNGKSIPPQVMLQVAKDIAMQLLQQMGVPEDQFDDVLIDVLFKALDQFGQSSEGMLSPEEEQQYVDMINKIFQAEQQRQTQKGGNPTAPEQAQMGGM
;
A
#
# COMPACT_ATOMS: atom_id res chain seq x y z
N MET A 1 -69.33 35.12 -19.33
CA MET A 1 -68.70 36.32 -18.72
C MET A 1 -68.89 36.17 -17.22
N GLY A 2 -67.90 36.20 -16.35
CA GLY A 2 -66.49 36.47 -16.52
C GLY A 2 -65.76 36.17 -15.20
N ILE A 3 -64.45 35.94 -15.32
CA ILE A 3 -63.41 36.48 -14.45
C ILE A 3 -63.63 36.33 -12.93
N LEU A 4 -63.11 35.25 -12.36
CA LEU A 4 -62.54 35.28 -11.01
C LEU A 4 -61.15 34.62 -11.05
N ASN A 5 -60.32 35.15 -11.94
CA ASN A 5 -58.87 35.07 -11.87
C ASN A 5 -58.42 36.42 -11.31
N SER A 6 -58.03 36.49 -10.04
CA SER A 6 -57.13 37.50 -9.47
C SER A 6 -57.00 37.36 -7.95
N MET A 7 -55.78 37.03 -7.53
CA MET A 7 -55.05 37.86 -6.58
C MET A 7 -55.45 37.78 -5.10
N ALA A 8 -54.88 36.78 -4.42
CA ALA A 8 -54.32 36.98 -3.09
C ALA A 8 -52.90 36.38 -3.10
N GLN A 9 -51.95 37.23 -3.46
CA GLN A 9 -50.54 37.06 -3.15
C GLN A 9 -50.39 37.03 -1.62
N GLN A 10 -49.71 36.04 -1.06
CA GLN A 10 -48.82 36.31 0.07
C GLN A 10 -47.72 35.24 0.22
N ALA A 11 -46.54 35.63 -0.23
CA ALA A 11 -45.22 35.35 0.32
C ALA A 11 -44.92 33.93 0.85
N ASN A 12 -44.25 33.13 0.01
CA ASN A 12 -43.07 32.43 0.48
C ASN A 12 -41.97 32.50 -0.59
N SER A 13 -41.09 33.48 -0.41
CA SER A 13 -39.85 33.65 -1.16
C SER A 13 -38.87 32.53 -0.78
N GLN A 14 -38.73 31.53 -1.66
CA GLN A 14 -37.52 30.72 -1.74
C GLN A 14 -37.04 30.72 -3.20
N PRO A 15 -35.77 31.08 -3.47
CA PRO A 15 -35.21 30.93 -4.79
C PRO A 15 -35.19 29.45 -5.14
N GLN A 16 -35.88 29.11 -6.21
CA GLN A 16 -35.80 27.84 -6.90
C GLN A 16 -34.39 27.71 -7.47
N MET A 17 -33.44 27.30 -6.63
CA MET A 17 -32.13 26.85 -7.11
C MET A 17 -32.36 25.55 -7.87
N GLN A 18 -32.35 25.66 -9.20
CA GLN A 18 -32.00 24.55 -10.08
C GLN A 18 -30.64 24.03 -9.62
N GLN A 19 -30.67 22.98 -8.81
CA GLN A 19 -29.48 22.24 -8.46
C GLN A 19 -29.04 21.49 -9.72
N PRO A 20 -27.83 21.74 -10.26
CA PRO A 20 -27.28 20.84 -11.24
C PRO A 20 -27.07 19.49 -10.54
N THR A 21 -27.61 18.42 -11.11
CA THR A 21 -27.28 17.05 -10.71
C THR A 21 -25.84 16.77 -11.11
N SER A 22 -24.87 17.30 -10.37
CA SER A 22 -23.49 16.84 -10.36
C SER A 22 -23.32 15.81 -9.24
N ALA A 23 -23.96 14.66 -9.41
CA ALA A 23 -23.65 13.47 -8.63
C ALA A 23 -22.25 12.97 -9.03
N GLN A 24 -21.26 13.43 -8.27
CA GLN A 24 -20.10 12.67 -7.78
C GLN A 24 -19.31 11.81 -8.78
N PRO A 25 -18.23 12.34 -9.40
CA PRO A 25 -17.17 11.51 -9.98
C PRO A 25 -16.27 10.81 -8.93
N GLN A 26 -16.47 11.09 -7.64
CA GLN A 26 -15.48 10.80 -6.59
C GLN A 26 -15.67 9.43 -5.92
N ALA A 27 -16.83 8.77 -6.11
CA ALA A 27 -17.09 7.43 -5.58
C ALA A 27 -16.58 6.31 -6.51
N GLU A 28 -16.54 6.55 -7.82
CA GLU A 28 -16.12 5.57 -8.82
C GLU A 28 -14.61 5.29 -8.77
N GLN A 29 -13.81 6.31 -8.45
CA GLN A 29 -12.35 6.19 -8.39
C GLN A 29 -11.87 5.36 -7.19
N GLY A 30 -12.54 5.48 -6.04
CA GLY A 30 -12.29 4.64 -4.85
C GLY A 30 -12.76 3.19 -5.03
N GLY A 31 -13.88 2.98 -5.73
CA GLY A 31 -14.40 1.64 -6.03
C GLY A 31 -13.46 0.83 -6.93
N ASN A 32 -12.82 1.48 -7.92
CA ASN A 32 -11.93 0.80 -8.85
C ASN A 32 -10.62 0.33 -8.18
N MET A 33 -10.04 1.14 -7.28
CA MET A 33 -8.86 0.72 -6.51
C MET A 33 -9.17 -0.42 -5.54
N ALA A 34 -10.34 -0.41 -4.88
CA ALA A 34 -10.74 -1.48 -3.97
C ALA A 34 -10.97 -2.81 -4.71
N GLN A 35 -11.53 -2.76 -5.92
CA GLN A 35 -11.68 -3.94 -6.78
C GLN A 35 -10.33 -4.46 -7.26
N MET A 36 -9.42 -3.56 -7.66
CA MET A 36 -8.06 -3.94 -8.04
C MET A 36 -7.33 -4.60 -6.86
N TYR A 37 -7.38 -3.99 -5.67
CA TYR A 37 -6.81 -4.59 -4.46
C TYR A 37 -7.31 -6.02 -4.22
N GLN A 38 -8.63 -6.26 -4.29
CA GLN A 38 -9.20 -7.60 -4.07
C GLN A 38 -8.72 -8.60 -5.13
N PHE A 39 -8.70 -8.18 -6.40
CA PHE A 39 -8.19 -9.00 -7.49
C PHE A 39 -6.71 -9.38 -7.28
N LEU A 40 -5.87 -8.39 -6.96
CA LEU A 40 -4.44 -8.60 -6.73
C LEU A 40 -4.18 -9.45 -5.48
N MET A 41 -4.97 -9.29 -4.42
CA MET A 41 -4.86 -10.13 -3.22
C MET A 41 -5.22 -11.58 -3.53
N GLN A 42 -6.30 -11.84 -4.26
CA GLN A 42 -6.72 -13.18 -4.63
C GLN A 42 -5.67 -13.87 -5.52
N ASN A 43 -5.19 -13.17 -6.54
CA ASN A 43 -4.18 -13.69 -7.46
C ASN A 43 -2.83 -13.95 -6.74
N ALA A 44 -2.41 -13.04 -5.87
CA ALA A 44 -1.23 -13.22 -5.04
C ALA A 44 -1.32 -14.48 -4.15
N MET A 45 -2.43 -14.66 -3.43
CA MET A 45 -2.61 -15.82 -2.55
C MET A 45 -2.60 -17.14 -3.33
N GLN A 46 -3.21 -17.16 -4.53
CA GLN A 46 -3.14 -18.32 -5.41
C GLN A 46 -1.70 -18.61 -5.84
N ALA A 47 -0.96 -17.59 -6.28
CA ALA A 47 0.41 -17.72 -6.78
C ALA A 47 1.39 -18.27 -5.73
N ILE A 48 1.18 -17.95 -4.44
CA ILE A 48 2.08 -18.36 -3.35
C ILE A 48 1.60 -19.59 -2.59
N SER A 49 0.33 -19.99 -2.72
CA SER A 49 -0.29 -21.03 -1.88
C SER A 49 0.45 -22.37 -1.88
N GLU A 50 0.97 -22.79 -3.04
CA GLU A 50 1.65 -24.08 -3.19
C GLU A 50 3.12 -24.05 -2.74
N THR A 51 3.72 -22.86 -2.65
CA THR A 51 5.16 -22.70 -2.39
C THR A 51 5.46 -22.03 -1.06
N ALA A 52 4.45 -21.48 -0.37
CA ALA A 52 4.62 -20.71 0.85
C ALA A 52 5.38 -21.48 1.95
N GLU A 53 4.89 -22.66 2.32
CA GLU A 53 5.52 -23.47 3.36
C GLU A 53 6.95 -23.89 2.99
N GLN A 54 7.16 -24.30 1.74
CA GLN A 54 8.47 -24.74 1.27
C GLN A 54 9.49 -23.59 1.27
N ARG A 55 9.13 -22.43 0.72
CA ARG A 55 10.04 -21.26 0.66
C ARG A 55 10.41 -20.77 2.04
N ILE A 56 9.46 -20.78 2.98
CA ILE A 56 9.71 -20.40 4.37
C ILE A 56 10.63 -21.43 5.06
N GLN A 57 10.44 -22.72 4.83
CA GLN A 57 11.32 -23.76 5.40
C GLN A 57 12.75 -23.68 4.84
N GLU A 58 12.91 -23.39 3.55
CA GLU A 58 14.21 -23.37 2.87
C GLU A 58 15.02 -22.09 3.16
N LYS A 59 14.36 -20.92 3.16
CA LYS A 59 15.03 -19.61 3.26
C LYS A 59 14.87 -18.95 4.63
N GLY A 60 14.04 -19.51 5.51
CA GLY A 60 13.69 -18.91 6.80
C GLY A 60 12.62 -17.83 6.68
N PRO A 61 12.17 -17.28 7.83
CA PRO A 61 10.96 -16.46 7.91
C PRO A 61 11.09 -15.13 7.16
N VAL A 62 12.25 -14.48 7.21
CA VAL A 62 12.45 -13.18 6.55
C VAL A 62 12.62 -13.34 5.04
N GLU A 63 13.55 -14.17 4.61
CA GLU A 63 13.87 -14.32 3.19
C GLU A 63 12.81 -15.12 2.42
N GLY A 64 12.22 -16.14 3.05
CA GLY A 64 11.11 -16.89 2.49
C GLY A 64 9.88 -16.01 2.30
N THR A 65 9.52 -15.19 3.30
CA THR A 65 8.38 -14.27 3.18
C THR A 65 8.61 -13.21 2.11
N ALA A 66 9.81 -12.63 2.06
CA ALA A 66 10.17 -11.64 1.04
C ALA A 66 10.06 -12.22 -0.38
N ASP A 67 10.53 -13.45 -0.57
CA ASP A 67 10.47 -14.19 -1.83
C ASP A 67 9.03 -14.53 -2.26
N LEU A 68 8.17 -14.89 -1.32
CA LEU A 68 6.74 -15.10 -1.60
C LEU A 68 6.05 -13.80 -1.99
N ILE A 69 6.34 -12.69 -1.31
CA ILE A 69 5.77 -11.39 -1.66
C ILE A 69 6.24 -10.95 -3.05
N ALA A 70 7.53 -11.07 -3.36
CA ALA A 70 8.04 -10.76 -4.69
C ALA A 70 7.36 -11.61 -5.76
N THR A 71 7.19 -12.91 -5.50
CA THR A 71 6.46 -13.84 -6.39
C THR A 71 5.01 -13.38 -6.61
N ALA A 72 4.31 -13.01 -5.54
CA ALA A 72 2.95 -12.47 -5.60
C ALA A 72 2.87 -11.17 -6.40
N MET A 73 3.81 -10.24 -6.22
CA MET A 73 3.87 -8.98 -6.96
C MET A 73 4.10 -9.19 -8.46
N ILE A 74 4.98 -10.12 -8.83
CA ILE A 74 5.22 -10.48 -10.24
C ILE A 74 3.99 -11.14 -10.85
N ALA A 75 3.38 -12.10 -10.15
CA ALA A 75 2.14 -12.74 -10.61
C ALA A 75 1.03 -11.71 -10.83
N ASN A 76 0.92 -10.73 -9.94
CA ASN A 76 -0.03 -9.62 -10.04
C ASN A 76 0.23 -8.74 -11.26
N LEU A 77 1.49 -8.38 -11.49
CA LEU A 77 1.90 -7.58 -12.64
C LEU A 77 1.58 -8.30 -13.95
N GLN A 78 1.91 -9.59 -14.06
CA GLN A 78 1.56 -10.41 -15.22
C GLN A 78 0.05 -10.51 -15.41
N ALA A 79 -0.72 -10.70 -14.34
CA ALA A 79 -2.17 -10.79 -14.42
C ALA A 79 -2.80 -9.46 -14.87
N ALA A 80 -2.32 -8.32 -14.36
CA ALA A 80 -2.81 -7.01 -14.78
C ALA A 80 -2.47 -6.69 -16.24
N GLN A 81 -1.26 -7.04 -16.69
CA GLN A 81 -0.84 -6.88 -18.09
C GLN A 81 -1.67 -7.72 -19.06
N GLN A 82 -2.01 -8.95 -18.70
CA GLN A 82 -2.92 -9.79 -19.49
C GLN A 82 -4.30 -9.14 -19.64
N ASN A 83 -4.72 -8.30 -18.68
CA ASN A 83 -5.96 -7.55 -18.71
C ASN A 83 -5.81 -6.12 -19.30
N GLY A 84 -4.62 -5.77 -19.81
CA GLY A 84 -4.33 -4.43 -20.32
C GLY A 84 -4.39 -3.33 -19.26
N LYS A 85 -4.16 -3.66 -17.99
CA LYS A 85 -4.20 -2.73 -16.87
C LYS A 85 -2.81 -2.51 -16.29
N SER A 86 -2.54 -1.27 -15.89
CA SER A 86 -1.42 -0.93 -15.03
C SER A 86 -1.82 -1.05 -13.55
N ILE A 87 -0.89 -1.42 -12.68
CA ILE A 87 -1.11 -1.46 -11.25
C ILE A 87 -0.45 -0.23 -10.62
N PRO A 88 -1.22 0.64 -9.93
CA PRO A 88 -0.64 1.72 -9.16
C PRO A 88 0.28 1.18 -8.06
N PRO A 89 1.49 1.74 -7.89
CA PRO A 89 2.43 1.26 -6.88
C PRO A 89 1.83 1.19 -5.47
N GLN A 90 0.94 2.12 -5.11
CA GLN A 90 0.30 2.15 -3.79
C GLN A 90 -0.56 0.91 -3.54
N VAL A 91 -1.29 0.43 -4.57
CA VAL A 91 -2.14 -0.75 -4.47
C VAL A 91 -1.27 -2.01 -4.39
N MET A 92 -0.22 -2.09 -5.21
CA MET A 92 0.73 -3.21 -5.16
C MET A 92 1.38 -3.32 -3.77
N LEU A 93 1.85 -2.20 -3.22
CA LEU A 93 2.48 -2.16 -1.91
C LEU A 93 1.51 -2.51 -0.78
N GLN A 94 0.25 -2.06 -0.88
CA GLN A 94 -0.76 -2.40 0.11
C GLN A 94 -1.00 -3.91 0.15
N VAL A 95 -1.15 -4.55 -1.01
CA VAL A 95 -1.28 -6.01 -1.10
C VAL A 95 -0.04 -6.72 -0.56
N ALA A 96 1.16 -6.26 -0.94
CA ALA A 96 2.42 -6.81 -0.44
C ALA A 96 2.52 -6.73 1.09
N LYS A 97 2.12 -5.60 1.68
CA LYS A 97 2.08 -5.39 3.14
C LYS A 97 1.11 -6.36 3.81
N ASP A 98 -0.09 -6.50 3.28
CA ASP A 98 -1.11 -7.36 3.89
C ASP A 98 -0.71 -8.84 3.83
N ILE A 99 -0.10 -9.28 2.73
CA ILE A 99 0.49 -10.62 2.61
C ILE A 99 1.62 -10.80 3.62
N ALA A 100 2.54 -9.83 3.72
CA ALA A 100 3.64 -9.88 4.69
C ALA A 100 3.11 -10.02 6.11
N MET A 101 2.10 -9.23 6.48
CA MET A 101 1.50 -9.29 7.80
C MET A 101 0.86 -10.66 8.07
N GLN A 102 0.12 -11.20 7.10
CA GLN A 102 -0.51 -12.51 7.23
C GLN A 102 0.51 -13.63 7.39
N LEU A 103 1.58 -13.64 6.59
CA LEU A 103 2.64 -14.65 6.65
C LEU A 103 3.43 -14.57 7.96
N LEU A 104 3.81 -13.36 8.38
CA LEU A 104 4.55 -13.16 9.64
C LEU A 104 3.72 -13.55 10.87
N GLN A 105 2.42 -13.28 10.86
CA GLN A 105 1.50 -13.74 11.92
C GLN A 105 1.38 -15.26 11.96
N GLN A 106 1.29 -15.92 10.80
CA GLN A 106 1.23 -17.38 10.72
C GLN A 106 2.49 -18.06 11.27
N MET A 107 3.64 -17.41 11.12
CA MET A 107 4.91 -17.89 11.67
C MET A 107 5.10 -17.57 13.17
N GLY A 108 4.17 -16.82 13.78
CA GLY A 108 4.25 -16.47 15.20
C GLY A 108 5.31 -15.42 15.52
N VAL A 109 5.61 -14.51 14.59
CA VAL A 109 6.54 -13.40 14.86
C VAL A 109 5.98 -12.53 15.99
N PRO A 110 6.76 -12.27 17.06
CA PRO A 110 6.33 -11.47 18.19
C PRO A 110 5.94 -10.04 17.79
N GLU A 111 4.87 -9.49 18.39
CA GLU A 111 4.37 -8.15 18.07
C GLU A 111 5.41 -7.04 18.30
N ASP A 112 6.30 -7.21 19.30
CA ASP A 112 7.39 -6.28 19.62
C ASP A 112 8.46 -6.20 18.53
N GLN A 113 8.61 -7.27 17.73
CA GLN A 113 9.57 -7.35 16.63
C GLN A 113 8.91 -7.24 15.26
N PHE A 114 7.59 -7.36 15.21
CA PHE A 114 6.80 -7.44 13.99
C PHE A 114 7.04 -6.25 13.07
N ASP A 115 7.08 -5.04 13.62
CA ASP A 115 7.30 -3.80 12.86
C ASP A 115 8.66 -3.75 12.18
N ASP A 116 9.70 -4.24 12.83
CA ASP A 116 11.07 -4.21 12.30
C ASP A 116 11.25 -5.33 11.27
N VAL A 117 10.74 -6.54 11.57
CA VAL A 117 10.74 -7.67 10.63
C VAL A 117 9.89 -7.38 9.38
N LEU A 118 8.74 -6.74 9.54
CA LEU A 118 7.87 -6.36 8.42
C LEU A 118 8.58 -5.42 7.45
N ILE A 119 9.34 -4.44 7.97
CA ILE A 119 10.13 -3.52 7.14
C ILE A 119 11.21 -4.26 6.37
N ASP A 120 11.97 -5.13 7.04
CA ASP A 120 13.04 -5.90 6.41
C ASP A 120 12.51 -6.81 5.29
N VAL A 121 11.38 -7.48 5.55
CA VAL A 121 10.68 -8.32 4.58
C VAL A 121 10.23 -7.50 3.37
N LEU A 122 9.61 -6.33 3.59
CA LEU A 122 9.11 -5.49 2.51
C LEU A 122 10.25 -4.93 1.65
N PHE A 123 11.36 -4.49 2.24
CA PHE A 123 12.51 -4.04 1.46
C PHE A 123 13.13 -5.15 0.63
N LYS A 124 13.34 -6.34 1.21
CA LYS A 124 13.83 -7.50 0.46
C LYS A 124 12.87 -7.90 -0.66
N ALA A 125 11.56 -7.84 -0.43
CA ALA A 125 10.56 -8.14 -1.45
C ALA A 125 10.58 -7.13 -2.59
N LEU A 126 10.70 -5.83 -2.28
CA LEU A 126 10.77 -4.75 -3.27
C LEU A 126 12.05 -4.84 -4.11
N ASP A 127 13.18 -5.19 -3.51
CA ASP A 127 14.44 -5.44 -4.22
C ASP A 127 14.32 -6.62 -5.19
N GLN A 128 13.82 -7.76 -4.71
CA GLN A 128 13.59 -8.94 -5.55
C GLN A 128 12.56 -8.69 -6.66
N PHE A 129 11.51 -7.93 -6.36
CA PHE A 129 10.52 -7.51 -7.36
C PHE A 129 11.16 -6.62 -8.42
N GLY A 130 11.98 -5.63 -8.03
CA GLY A 130 12.70 -4.77 -8.97
C GLY A 130 13.56 -5.59 -9.94
N GLN A 131 14.34 -6.54 -9.40
CA GLN A 131 15.18 -7.44 -10.21
C GLN A 131 14.36 -8.37 -11.12
N SER A 132 13.22 -8.87 -10.64
CA SER A 132 12.40 -9.85 -11.37
C SER A 132 11.41 -9.23 -12.36
N SER A 133 11.12 -7.93 -12.21
CA SER A 133 10.19 -7.18 -13.07
C SER A 133 10.89 -6.44 -14.21
N GLU A 134 12.21 -6.61 -14.37
CA GLU A 134 12.99 -5.96 -15.42
C GLU A 134 12.41 -6.27 -16.81
N GLY A 135 12.11 -5.21 -17.58
CA GLY A 135 11.50 -5.33 -18.90
C GLY A 135 10.01 -5.69 -18.90
N MET A 136 9.38 -5.90 -17.74
CA MET A 136 7.93 -6.08 -17.65
C MET A 136 7.20 -4.73 -17.64
N LEU A 137 7.72 -3.73 -16.93
CA LEU A 137 7.09 -2.41 -16.82
C LEU A 137 7.48 -1.49 -17.99
N SER A 138 6.58 -0.59 -18.39
CA SER A 138 6.97 0.55 -19.22
C SER A 138 7.86 1.53 -18.41
N PRO A 139 8.69 2.37 -19.05
CA PRO A 139 9.57 3.30 -18.32
C PRO A 139 8.80 4.26 -17.40
N GLU A 140 7.59 4.64 -17.79
CA GLU A 140 6.71 5.52 -17.00
C GLU A 140 6.20 4.82 -15.74
N GLU A 141 5.82 3.55 -15.86
CA GLU A 141 5.38 2.75 -14.72
C GLU A 141 6.56 2.45 -13.79
N GLU A 142 7.69 2.03 -14.34
CA GLU A 142 8.91 1.77 -13.60
C GLU A 142 9.31 3.00 -12.75
N GLN A 143 9.26 4.20 -13.33
CA GLN A 143 9.55 5.43 -12.60
C GLN A 143 8.58 5.65 -11.43
N GLN A 144 7.28 5.33 -11.58
CA GLN A 144 6.32 5.43 -10.48
C GLN A 144 6.65 4.47 -9.33
N TYR A 145 7.07 3.24 -9.64
CA TYR A 145 7.52 2.27 -8.65
C TYR A 145 8.80 2.75 -7.96
N VAL A 146 9.81 3.19 -8.73
CA VAL A 146 11.07 3.72 -8.21
C VAL A 146 10.83 4.93 -7.28
N ASP A 147 10.00 5.88 -7.69
CA ASP A 147 9.67 7.06 -6.88
C ASP A 147 8.99 6.68 -5.56
N MET A 148 8.10 5.68 -5.58
CA MET A 148 7.46 5.19 -4.37
C MET A 148 8.46 4.48 -3.45
N ILE A 149 9.31 3.61 -3.98
CA ILE A 149 10.34 2.90 -3.21
C ILE A 149 11.29 3.91 -2.55
N ASN A 150 11.72 4.94 -3.28
CA ASN A 150 12.56 6.02 -2.76
C ASN A 150 11.88 6.81 -1.62
N LYS A 151 10.55 7.01 -1.68
CA LYS A 151 9.79 7.64 -0.59
C LYS A 151 9.74 6.77 0.65
N ILE A 152 9.54 5.46 0.49
CA ILE A 152 9.54 4.49 1.60
C ILE A 152 10.91 4.47 2.27
N PHE A 153 11.99 4.40 1.48
CA PHE A 153 13.36 4.40 1.99
C PHE A 153 13.68 5.68 2.79
N GLN A 154 13.28 6.85 2.30
CA GLN A 154 13.45 8.11 3.03
C GLN A 154 12.64 8.16 4.33
N ALA A 155 11.39 7.70 4.32
CA ALA A 155 10.55 7.67 5.51
C ALA A 155 11.13 6.72 6.58
N GLU A 156 11.69 5.59 6.15
CA GLU A 156 12.30 4.63 7.06
C GLU A 156 13.61 5.17 7.66
N GLN A 157 14.48 5.78 6.85
CA GLN A 157 15.71 6.41 7.34
C GLN A 157 15.40 7.48 8.42
N GLN A 158 14.32 8.24 8.25
CA GLN A 158 13.85 9.19 9.27
C GLN A 158 13.36 8.47 10.53
N ARG A 159 12.65 7.35 10.40
CA ARG A 159 12.20 6.51 11.52
C ARG A 159 13.40 5.95 12.30
N GLN A 160 14.43 5.44 11.62
CA GLN A 160 15.66 4.94 12.25
C GLN A 160 16.40 6.05 13.00
N THR A 161 16.47 7.25 12.41
CA THR A 161 17.11 8.40 13.07
C THR A 161 16.37 8.80 14.36
N GLN A 162 15.05 8.63 14.40
CA GLN A 162 14.22 8.88 15.59
C GLN A 162 14.29 7.74 16.62
N LYS A 163 14.31 6.47 16.17
CA LYS A 163 14.50 5.28 17.04
C LYS A 163 15.92 5.21 17.62
N GLY A 164 16.93 5.61 16.85
CA GLY A 164 18.34 5.72 17.25
C GLY A 164 18.67 7.01 18.02
N GLY A 165 17.67 7.86 18.27
CA GLY A 165 17.77 9.10 19.03
C GLY A 165 17.87 8.91 20.55
N ASN A 166 18.44 7.80 21.02
CA ASN A 166 19.01 7.73 22.35
C ASN A 166 20.54 7.71 22.19
N PRO A 167 21.21 8.87 22.09
CA PRO A 167 22.64 8.88 22.33
C PRO A 167 22.80 8.37 23.76
N THR A 168 23.41 7.20 23.91
CA THR A 168 24.24 6.91 25.07
C THR A 168 25.18 8.10 25.17
N ALA A 169 24.81 9.07 26.01
CA ALA A 169 25.72 10.13 26.39
C ALA A 169 26.98 9.42 26.85
N PRO A 170 28.17 9.70 26.26
CA PRO A 170 29.39 9.20 26.82
C PRO A 170 29.41 9.71 28.26
N GLU A 171 29.33 8.74 29.17
CA GLU A 171 29.46 8.86 30.60
C GLU A 171 30.56 9.90 30.85
N GLN A 172 30.14 11.12 31.21
CA GLN A 172 31.05 12.13 31.68
C GLN A 172 31.67 11.53 32.93
N ALA A 173 32.86 10.96 32.74
CA ALA A 173 33.75 10.54 33.79
C ALA A 173 33.96 11.77 34.70
N GLN A 174 33.14 11.82 35.74
CA GLN A 174 33.43 12.49 36.98
C GLN A 174 34.71 11.84 37.54
N MET A 175 35.86 12.31 37.08
CA MET A 175 36.97 12.61 37.98
C MET A 175 36.68 14.05 38.44
N GLY A 176 36.10 14.31 39.63
CA GLY A 176 36.67 13.86 40.90
C GLY A 176 38.10 14.41 40.94
N GLY A 177 38.32 15.69 41.26
CA GLY A 177 37.94 16.25 42.54
C GLY A 177 38.80 15.64 43.65
N MET A 178 40.13 15.72 43.54
CA MET A 178 41.10 15.84 44.64
C MET A 178 42.51 16.04 44.08
#